data_AF-A0A3E0KJ00-F1
#
_entry.id   AF-A0A3E0KJ00-F1
#
_cell.length_a   1.000
_cell.length_b   1.000
_cell.length_c   1.000
_cell.angle_alpha   90.00
_cell.angle_beta   90.00
_cell.angle_gamma   90.00
#
_symmetry.space_group_name_H-M   'P 1'
#
loop_
_entity.id
_entity.type
_entity.pdbx_description
1 polymer ?
#
loop_
_entity_poly.entity_id
_entity_poly.type
_entity_poly.pdbx_seq_one_letter_code
_entity_poly.pdbx_strand_id
1 'polypeptide(L)' 'MRLRLDRDYIYFILLILPLPFIGMLNVSTTVRLLLLAPVVALQALFVWSGLRRGRPPANPKRD' A
#
# COMPACT_ATOMS: atom_id res chain seq x y z
N MET A 1 -26.58 -2.26 1.61
CA MET A 1 -25.11 -2.08 1.70
C MET A 1 -24.51 -2.21 0.31
N ARG A 2 -24.32 -1.09 -0.42
CA ARG A 2 -23.50 -1.13 -1.64
C ARG A 2 -22.06 -1.20 -1.16
N LEU A 3 -21.42 -2.34 -1.38
CA LEU A 3 -19.99 -2.53 -1.24
C LEU A 3 -19.33 -1.60 -2.27
N ARG A 4 -19.24 -0.30 -1.96
CA ARG A 4 -18.28 0.58 -2.62
C ARG A 4 -16.95 0.00 -2.17
N LEU A 5 -16.38 -0.88 -2.99
CA LEU A 5 -14.97 -1.21 -2.89
C LEU A 5 -14.28 0.13 -3.06
N ASP A 6 -13.91 0.74 -1.93
CA ASP A 6 -13.19 1.99 -1.92
C ASP A 6 -11.95 1.76 -2.79
N ARG A 7 -11.67 2.71 -3.68
CA ARG A 7 -10.58 2.57 -4.66
C ARG A 7 -9.25 2.23 -3.98
N ASP A 8 -9.07 2.74 -2.76
CA ASP A 8 -7.96 2.46 -1.86
C ASP A 8 -7.89 0.97 -1.47
N TYR A 9 -9.03 0.30 -1.26
CA TYR A 9 -9.10 -1.14 -0.99
C TYR A 9 -8.65 -1.97 -2.20
N ILE A 10 -9.01 -1.55 -3.41
CA ILE A 10 -8.54 -2.19 -4.66
C ILE A 10 -7.02 -2.05 -4.78
N TYR A 11 -6.49 -0.84 -4.57
CA TYR A 11 -5.05 -0.60 -4.60
C TYR A 11 -4.30 -1.42 -3.55
N PHE A 12 -4.85 -1.53 -2.34
CA PHE A 12 -4.27 -2.33 -1.26
C PHE A 12 -4.20 -3.82 -1.61
N ILE A 13 -5.28 -4.40 -2.16
CA ILE A 13 -5.29 -5.80 -2.59
C ILE A 13 -4.29 -6.04 -3.72
N LEU A 14 -4.22 -5.15 -4.72
CA LEU A 14 -3.26 -5.24 -5.82
C LEU A 14 -1.80 -5.16 -5.34
N LEU A 15 -1.54 -4.42 -4.26
CA LEU A 15 -0.23 -4.29 -3.65
C LEU A 15 0.20 -5.52 -2.85
N ILE A 16 -0.76 -6.26 -2.28
CA ILE A 16 -0.49 -7.48 -1.50
C ILE A 16 -0.37 -8.71 -2.41
N LEU A 17 -1.14 -8.74 -3.50
CA LEU A 17 -1.17 -9.86 -4.45
C LEU A 17 0.20 -10.39 -4.87
N PRO A 18 1.23 -9.58 -5.20
CA PRO A 18 2.53 -10.08 -5.63
C PRO A 18 3.40 -10.70 -4.52
N LEU A 19 3.14 -10.43 -3.23
CA LEU A 19 3.93 -10.96 -2.10
C LEU A 19 4.03 -12.50 -2.08
N PRO A 20 2.92 -13.27 -2.16
CA PRO A 20 2.98 -14.72 -2.19
C PRO A 20 3.71 -15.26 -3.43
N PHE A 21 3.55 -14.62 -4.60
CA PHE A 21 4.27 -15.01 -5.81
C PHE A 21 5.78 -14.87 -5.63
N ILE A 22 6.24 -13.73 -5.09
CA ILE A 22 7.68 -13.50 -4.84
C ILE A 22 8.23 -14.49 -3.81
N GLY A 23 7.44 -14.86 -2.79
CA GLY A 23 7.81 -15.88 -1.81
C GLY A 23 7.93 -17.30 -2.38
N MET A 24 7.14 -17.62 -3.40
CA MET A 24 7.15 -18.92 -4.08
C MET A 24 8.24 -19.06 -5.15
N LEU A 25 8.88 -17.95 -5.57
CA LEU A 25 9.96 -18.00 -6.55
C LEU A 25 11.18 -18.75 -5.98
N ASN A 26 11.66 -19.74 -6.74
CA ASN A 26 12.92 -20.42 -6.47
C ASN A 26 14.11 -19.58 -6.99
N VAL A 27 14.42 -18.50 -6.28
CA VAL A 27 15.54 -17.58 -6.56
C VAL A 27 16.38 -17.40 -5.32
N SER A 28 17.61 -16.88 -5.48
CA SER A 28 18.47 -16.58 -4.34
C SER A 28 17.84 -15.54 -3.40
N THR A 29 18.20 -15.60 -2.12
CA THR A 29 17.70 -14.68 -1.08
C THR A 29 17.88 -13.22 -1.49
N THR A 30 19.04 -12.87 -2.07
CA THR A 30 19.35 -11.52 -2.52
C THR A 30 18.40 -11.05 -3.63
N VAL A 31 18.12 -11.90 -4.61
CA VAL A 31 17.18 -11.59 -5.71
C VAL A 31 15.77 -11.44 -5.16
N ARG A 32 15.35 -12.31 -4.23
CA ARG A 32 14.05 -12.20 -3.56
C ARG A 32 13.89 -10.86 -2.82
N LEU A 33 14.92 -10.42 -2.10
CA LEU A 33 14.91 -9.12 -1.42
C LEU A 33 14.84 -7.95 -2.41
N LEU A 34 15.58 -8.03 -3.52
CA LEU A 34 15.53 -7.06 -4.62
C LEU A 34 14.12 -6.95 -5.23
N LEU A 35 13.43 -8.07 -5.39
CA LEU A 35 12.05 -8.11 -5.89
C LEU A 35 11.04 -7.59 -4.86
N LEU A 36 11.29 -7.81 -3.56
CA LEU A 36 10.44 -7.29 -2.48
C LEU A 36 10.60 -5.79 -2.28
N ALA A 37 11.79 -5.23 -2.51
CA ALA A 37 12.09 -3.81 -2.29
C ALA A 37 11.07 -2.84 -2.94
N PRO A 38 10.76 -2.92 -4.25
CA PRO A 38 9.77 -2.03 -4.86
C PRO A 38 8.36 -2.27 -4.32
N VAL A 39 8.00 -3.50 -4.00
CA VAL A 39 6.68 -3.86 -3.44
C VAL A 39 6.48 -3.24 -2.06
N VAL A 40 7.51 -3.32 -1.19
CA VAL A 40 7.49 -2.71 0.14
C VAL A 40 7.48 -1.17 0.04
N ALA A 41 8.27 -0.59 -0.89
CA ALA A 41 8.31 0.85 -1.09
C ALA A 41 6.94 1.42 -1.53
N LEU A 42 6.25 0.75 -2.45
CA LEU A 42 4.91 1.15 -2.90
C LEU A 42 3.87 1.01 -1.78
N GLN A 43 3.96 -0.04 -0.96
CA GLN A 43 3.07 -0.19 0.21
C GLN A 43 3.29 0.93 1.22
N ALA A 44 4.55 1.25 1.52
CA ALA A 44 4.89 2.35 2.43
C ALA A 44 4.36 3.69 1.90
N LEU A 45 4.53 3.97 0.61
CA LEU A 45 3.98 5.18 -0.04
C LEU A 45 2.44 5.22 0.02
N PHE A 46 1.78 4.09 -0.23
CA PHE A 46 0.33 4.00 -0.17
C PHE A 46 -0.18 4.27 1.25
N VAL A 47 0.38 3.60 2.27
CA VAL A 47 0.04 3.84 3.69
C VAL A 47 0.31 5.29 4.07
N TRP A 48 1.46 5.83 3.68
CA TRP A 48 1.83 7.22 3.95
C TRP A 48 0.85 8.22 3.32
N SER A 49 0.42 7.96 2.08
CA SER A 49 -0.58 8.78 1.39
C SER A 49 -1.96 8.70 2.07
N GLY A 50 -2.37 7.52 2.53
CA GLY A 50 -3.60 7.31 3.29
C GLY A 50 -3.57 8.05 4.64
N LEU A 51 -2.46 7.98 5.37
CA LEU A 51 -2.26 8.69 6.63
C LEU A 51 -2.35 10.22 6.46
N ARG A 52 -1.82 10.77 5.37
CA ARG A 52 -1.95 12.20 5.06
C ARG A 52 -3.36 12.60 4.66
N ARG A 53 -4.08 11.75 3.92
CA ARG A 53 -5.48 12.00 3.50
C ARG A 53 -6.47 11.93 4.65
N GLY A 54 -6.17 11.17 5.70
CA GLY A 54 -6.99 11.07 6.91
C GLY A 54 -6.84 12.22 7.90
N ARG A 55 -5.89 13.16 7.70
CA ARG A 55 -5.83 14.36 8.53
C ARG A 55 -7.02 15.26 8.20
N PRO A 56 -7.90 15.57 9.17
CA PRO A 56 -8.91 16.60 8.98
C PRO A 56 -8.20 17.89 8.55
N PRO A 57 -8.78 18.72 7.67
CA PRO A 57 -8.27 20.07 7.50
C PRO A 57 -8.15 20.67 8.90
N ALA A 58 -6.99 21.23 9.23
CA ALA A 58 -6.83 22.01 10.44
C ALA A 58 -7.82 23.16 10.30
N ASN A 59 -9.00 22.99 10.89
CA ASN A 59 -10.09 23.92 10.81
C ASN A 59 -9.59 25.23 11.42
N PRO A 60 -9.38 26.30 10.63
CA PRO A 60 -9.20 27.61 11.21
C PRO A 60 -10.61 28.08 11.59
N LYS A 61 -11.10 27.62 12.75
CA LYS A 61 -12.26 28.24 13.38
C LYS A 61 -11.77 29.33 14.32
N ARG A 62 -12.39 30.51 14.18
CA ARG A 62 -12.21 31.79 14.89
C ARG A 62 -11.17 32.67 14.19
N ASP A 63 -11.53 33.82 13.63
CA ASP A 63 -12.45 34.85 14.17
C ASP A 63 -13.53 35.34 13.20
#